data_AF-A0A1M6IRN1-F1
#
_entry.id   AF-A0A1M6IRN1-F1
#
_cell.length_a   1.000
_cell.length_b   1.000
_cell.length_c   1.000
_cell.angle_alpha   90.00
_cell.angle_beta   90.00
_cell.angle_gamma   90.00
#
_symmetry.space_group_name_H-M   'P 1'
#
loop_
_entity.id
_entity.type
_entity.pdbx_description
1 polymer ?
#
loop_
_entity_poly.entity_id
_entity_poly.type
_entity_poly.pdbx_seq_one_letter_code
_entity_poly.pdbx_strand_id
1 'polypeptide(L)'
;MGLKEKRIIKAFQNEQYPALEAEINKAAGYEVPMDIKWDTLMEDRFSHIYHNTFPKIYFQPLIQAFKAICIDEMGVELLKAGLKNVIIVNENNEHSLGKAITFEEGVLKIDHSPVINADNVEDKANRIIELLENKLEEFAKTTTNNTPAAAAPTVSETPTTPEKTKTPQNQQEQATPLPNVSMAELYDQSFALACEKQEIFGEMVKGLNWSCDMLEGKLTYGDDKVFDIQVIGTYSENEKSWLWAWANNQSGIPETFLQSSLAMRDLGTRHQFQDLTTPKLQMDTDPGSYFSVIAVGVLQDSCYVPLTFKGLKVYVTVRSKEVDSKARTAPALICSHFTNLAASFRFPHKYCLQHYLTAKGYQVENCGNNILAKNGEDQILGIFDLKGNLMKISNSKTAVQA
;
A
#
# COMPACT_ATOMS: atom_id res chain seq x y z
N MET A 1 -35.24 -13.56 -8.26
CA MET A 1 -34.07 -14.39 -8.66
C MET A 1 -34.37 -15.13 -9.95
N GLY A 2 -33.49 -15.01 -10.94
CA GLY A 2 -33.53 -15.81 -12.18
C GLY A 2 -32.75 -17.12 -12.07
N LEU A 3 -33.00 -18.03 -13.02
CA LEU A 3 -32.29 -19.31 -13.14
C LEU A 3 -30.79 -19.12 -13.47
N LYS A 4 -30.44 -17.98 -14.09
CA LYS A 4 -29.08 -17.67 -14.54
C LYS A 4 -28.14 -17.38 -13.36
N GLU A 5 -28.59 -16.57 -12.41
CA GLU A 5 -27.81 -16.16 -11.24
C GLU A 5 -27.54 -17.37 -10.32
N LYS A 6 -28.56 -18.23 -10.13
CA LYS A 6 -28.42 -19.49 -9.38
C LYS A 6 -27.40 -20.44 -10.02
N ARG A 7 -27.33 -20.51 -11.35
CA ARG A 7 -26.35 -21.33 -12.06
C ARG A 7 -24.92 -20.83 -11.88
N ILE A 8 -24.72 -19.51 -11.86
CA ILE A 8 -23.39 -18.90 -11.68
C ILE A 8 -22.84 -19.21 -10.28
N ILE A 9 -23.66 -19.07 -9.24
CA ILE A 9 -23.22 -19.44 -7.88
C ILE A 9 -22.99 -20.94 -7.76
N LYS A 10 -23.82 -21.77 -8.39
CA LYS A 10 -23.58 -23.22 -8.43
C LYS A 10 -22.25 -23.55 -9.11
N ALA A 11 -21.89 -22.83 -10.18
CA ALA A 11 -20.59 -22.98 -10.82
C ALA A 11 -19.44 -22.59 -9.86
N PHE A 12 -19.54 -21.43 -9.19
CA PHE A 12 -18.55 -21.01 -8.18
C PHE A 12 -18.36 -22.05 -7.06
N GLN A 13 -19.47 -22.57 -6.52
CA GLN A 13 -19.47 -23.61 -5.48
C GLN A 13 -18.74 -24.89 -5.91
N ASN A 14 -18.84 -25.26 -7.18
CA ASN A 14 -18.26 -26.50 -7.69
C ASN A 14 -16.82 -26.30 -8.19
N GLU A 15 -16.49 -25.13 -8.73
CA GLU A 15 -15.25 -24.90 -9.49
C GLU A 15 -14.17 -24.16 -8.69
N GLN A 16 -14.54 -23.20 -7.83
CA GLN A 16 -13.57 -22.34 -7.12
C GLN A 16 -13.60 -22.51 -5.60
N TYR A 17 -14.79 -22.66 -5.01
CA TYR A 17 -14.93 -22.76 -3.57
C TYR A 17 -14.11 -23.90 -2.93
N PRO A 18 -14.04 -25.13 -3.49
CA PRO A 18 -13.28 -26.21 -2.86
C PRO A 18 -11.78 -25.90 -2.73
N ALA A 19 -11.20 -25.20 -3.71
CA ALA A 19 -9.80 -24.78 -3.65
C ALA A 19 -9.58 -23.70 -2.58
N LEU A 20 -10.49 -22.73 -2.49
CA LEU A 20 -10.44 -21.67 -1.48
C LEU A 20 -10.62 -22.23 -0.06
N GLU A 21 -11.56 -23.15 0.14
CA GLU A 21 -11.77 -23.85 1.41
C GLU A 21 -10.53 -24.65 1.82
N ALA A 22 -9.91 -25.37 0.89
CA ALA A 22 -8.66 -26.07 1.14
C ALA A 22 -7.51 -25.13 1.53
N GLU A 23 -7.40 -23.96 0.89
CA GLU A 23 -6.42 -22.94 1.26
C GLU A 23 -6.68 -22.32 2.64
N ILE A 24 -7.95 -22.10 3.00
CA ILE A 24 -8.36 -21.62 4.32
C ILE A 24 -7.98 -22.63 5.39
N ASN A 25 -8.35 -23.90 5.20
CA ASN A 25 -8.05 -24.97 6.15
C ASN A 25 -6.53 -25.18 6.31
N LYS A 26 -5.79 -25.09 5.20
CA LYS A 26 -4.32 -25.14 5.23
C LYS A 26 -3.73 -23.96 5.98
N ALA A 27 -4.25 -22.75 5.78
CA ALA A 27 -3.79 -21.56 6.48
C ALA A 27 -4.10 -21.61 7.99
N ALA A 28 -5.25 -22.16 8.37
CA ALA A 28 -5.67 -22.31 9.77
C ALA A 28 -4.99 -23.48 10.49
N GLY A 29 -4.51 -24.50 9.76
CA GLY A 29 -3.97 -25.73 10.34
C GLY A 29 -5.04 -26.72 10.83
N TYR A 30 -6.32 -26.45 10.58
CA TYR A 30 -7.45 -27.34 10.88
C TYR A 30 -8.63 -27.07 9.93
N GLU A 31 -9.64 -27.93 9.96
CA GLU A 31 -10.87 -27.74 9.19
C GLU A 31 -11.75 -26.66 9.85
N VAL A 32 -11.84 -25.49 9.22
CA VAL A 32 -12.57 -24.33 9.74
C VAL A 32 -14.06 -24.49 9.40
N PRO A 33 -14.96 -24.50 10.40
CA PRO A 33 -16.40 -24.54 10.13
C PRO A 33 -16.85 -23.26 9.40
N MET A 34 -17.53 -23.45 8.28
CA MET A 34 -18.00 -22.35 7.41
C MET A 34 -19.48 -22.52 7.08
N ASP A 35 -20.27 -21.48 7.38
CA ASP A 35 -21.69 -21.36 7.04
C ASP A 35 -21.89 -20.20 6.06
N ILE A 36 -22.06 -20.53 4.78
CA ILE A 36 -22.17 -19.54 3.70
C ILE A 36 -23.63 -19.45 3.24
N LYS A 37 -24.23 -18.28 3.42
CA LYS A 37 -25.60 -17.97 2.99
C LYS A 37 -25.61 -17.56 1.51
N TRP A 38 -25.33 -18.52 0.62
CA TRP A 38 -25.17 -18.29 -0.82
C TRP A 38 -26.32 -17.51 -1.48
N ASP A 39 -27.56 -17.73 -1.04
CA ASP A 39 -28.73 -17.04 -1.59
C ASP A 39 -28.73 -15.53 -1.31
N THR A 40 -27.97 -15.08 -0.30
CA THR A 40 -27.85 -13.65 0.07
C THR A 40 -26.76 -12.93 -0.72
N LEU A 41 -25.78 -13.66 -1.27
CA LEU A 41 -24.65 -13.08 -2.02
C LEU A 41 -25.02 -12.68 -3.46
N MET A 42 -26.32 -12.71 -3.80
CA MET A 42 -26.85 -12.48 -5.13
C MET A 42 -27.35 -11.06 -5.33
N GLU A 43 -26.92 -10.44 -6.42
CA GLU A 43 -27.40 -9.17 -6.96
C GLU A 43 -27.61 -9.30 -8.48
N ASP A 44 -28.81 -8.96 -8.96
CA ASP A 44 -29.26 -9.25 -10.33
C ASP A 44 -28.37 -8.66 -11.44
N ARG A 45 -27.60 -7.60 -11.18
CA ARG A 45 -26.84 -6.85 -12.20
C ARG A 45 -25.37 -7.24 -12.32
N PHE A 46 -24.83 -7.97 -11.34
CA PHE A 46 -23.38 -8.15 -11.20
C PHE A 46 -22.94 -9.62 -11.19
N SER A 47 -23.82 -10.55 -11.56
CA SER A 47 -23.50 -11.97 -11.53
C SER A 47 -22.28 -12.38 -12.36
N HIS A 48 -21.94 -11.63 -13.41
CA HIS A 48 -20.78 -11.88 -14.27
C HIS A 48 -19.41 -11.66 -13.60
N ILE A 49 -19.32 -10.95 -12.46
CA ILE A 49 -18.06 -10.65 -11.79
C ILE A 49 -17.78 -11.48 -10.52
N TYR A 50 -18.72 -12.31 -10.07
CA TYR A 50 -18.59 -13.07 -8.82
C TYR A 50 -17.39 -14.01 -8.76
N HIS A 51 -17.01 -14.58 -9.91
CA HIS A 51 -15.79 -15.39 -10.03
C HIS A 51 -14.52 -14.63 -9.62
N ASN A 52 -14.53 -13.31 -9.75
CA ASN A 52 -13.42 -12.43 -9.35
C ASN A 52 -13.65 -11.78 -7.98
N THR A 53 -14.88 -11.34 -7.67
CA THR A 53 -15.15 -10.57 -6.45
C THR A 53 -15.34 -11.44 -5.20
N PHE A 54 -15.97 -12.62 -5.31
CA PHE A 54 -16.17 -13.48 -4.13
C PHE A 54 -14.87 -13.92 -3.47
N PRO A 55 -13.84 -14.40 -4.22
CA PRO A 55 -12.54 -14.73 -3.64
C PRO A 55 -11.96 -13.55 -2.87
N LYS A 56 -11.94 -12.37 -3.49
CA LYS A 56 -11.34 -11.16 -2.91
C LYS A 56 -12.07 -10.62 -1.68
N ILE A 57 -13.40 -10.73 -1.65
CA ILE A 57 -14.21 -10.16 -0.55
C ILE A 57 -14.30 -11.12 0.64
N TYR A 58 -14.52 -12.41 0.40
CA TYR A 58 -14.92 -13.33 1.46
C TYR A 58 -13.83 -14.34 1.84
N PHE A 59 -12.96 -14.76 0.91
CA PHE A 59 -12.09 -15.92 1.12
C PHE A 59 -10.61 -15.56 1.24
N GLN A 60 -10.07 -14.76 0.32
CA GLN A 60 -8.67 -14.29 0.36
C GLN A 60 -8.34 -13.54 1.65
N PRO A 61 -9.22 -12.66 2.19
CA PRO A 61 -8.97 -12.03 3.47
C PRO A 61 -8.85 -13.03 4.63
N LEU A 62 -9.67 -14.09 4.65
CA LEU A 62 -9.58 -15.17 5.64
C LEU A 62 -8.25 -15.92 5.53
N ILE A 63 -7.86 -16.28 4.30
CA ILE A 63 -6.60 -17.00 4.04
C ILE A 63 -5.40 -16.16 4.51
N GLN A 64 -5.39 -14.87 4.20
CA GLN A 64 -4.32 -13.96 4.62
C GLN A 64 -4.29 -13.80 6.14
N ALA A 65 -5.45 -13.60 6.76
CA ALA A 65 -5.54 -13.45 8.22
C ALA A 65 -5.08 -14.71 8.95
N PHE A 66 -5.52 -15.90 8.52
CA PHE A 66 -5.11 -17.16 9.15
C PHE A 66 -3.63 -17.44 8.95
N LYS A 67 -3.04 -17.13 7.78
CA LYS A 67 -1.57 -17.22 7.61
C LYS A 67 -0.80 -16.30 8.56
N ALA A 68 -1.35 -15.13 8.87
CA ALA A 68 -0.72 -14.18 9.80
C ALA A 68 -0.84 -14.62 11.26
N ILE A 69 -1.96 -15.23 11.65
CA ILE A 69 -2.19 -15.70 13.02
C ILE A 69 -1.51 -17.05 13.28
N CYS A 70 -1.59 -17.98 12.33
CA CYS A 70 -1.12 -19.37 12.46
C CYS A 70 0.32 -19.55 11.95
N ILE A 71 1.23 -18.65 12.35
CA ILE A 71 2.66 -18.73 11.99
C ILE A 71 3.35 -19.87 12.73
N ASP A 72 2.88 -20.16 13.95
CA ASP A 72 3.39 -21.22 14.82
C ASP A 72 2.24 -22.09 15.37
N GLU A 73 2.62 -23.14 16.09
CA GLU A 73 1.67 -24.09 16.70
C GLU A 73 0.74 -23.40 17.72
N MET A 74 1.24 -22.39 18.44
CA MET A 74 0.45 -21.65 19.42
C MET A 74 -0.68 -20.86 18.74
N GLY A 75 -0.40 -20.19 17.62
CA GLY A 75 -1.40 -19.47 16.85
C GLY A 75 -2.48 -20.38 16.27
N VAL A 76 -2.11 -21.59 15.82
CA VAL A 76 -3.06 -22.62 15.36
C VAL A 76 -3.97 -23.06 16.50
N GLU A 77 -3.42 -23.38 17.67
CA GLU A 77 -4.20 -23.81 18.83
C GLU A 77 -5.14 -22.70 19.33
N LEU A 78 -4.65 -21.46 19.38
CA LEU A 78 -5.43 -20.30 19.80
C LEU A 78 -6.61 -20.04 18.85
N LEU A 79 -6.36 -20.06 17.54
CA LEU A 79 -7.40 -19.90 16.54
C LEU A 79 -8.43 -21.02 16.65
N LYS A 80 -8.00 -22.27 16.76
CA LYS A 80 -8.89 -23.45 16.89
C LYS A 80 -9.75 -23.40 18.16
N ALA A 81 -9.21 -22.89 19.27
CA ALA A 81 -9.93 -22.77 20.52
C ALA A 81 -10.98 -21.65 20.51
N GLY A 82 -10.68 -20.52 19.87
CA GLY A 82 -11.57 -19.34 19.91
C GLY A 82 -12.47 -19.15 18.70
N LEU A 83 -12.07 -19.58 17.49
CA LEU A 83 -12.89 -19.51 16.29
C LEU A 83 -13.73 -20.78 16.12
N LYS A 84 -15.02 -20.67 16.48
CA LYS A 84 -16.00 -21.76 16.39
C LYS A 84 -16.63 -21.87 15.02
N ASN A 85 -16.87 -20.75 14.34
CA ASN A 85 -17.53 -20.72 13.04
C ASN A 85 -17.22 -19.44 12.26
N VAL A 86 -17.22 -19.54 10.93
CA VAL A 86 -17.22 -18.40 10.02
C VAL A 86 -18.56 -18.33 9.29
N ILE A 87 -19.23 -17.18 9.36
CA ILE A 87 -20.50 -16.93 8.65
C ILE A 87 -20.25 -15.93 7.53
N ILE A 88 -20.54 -16.30 6.29
CA ILE A 88 -20.50 -15.40 5.14
C ILE A 88 -21.94 -15.13 4.66
N VAL A 89 -22.31 -13.86 4.61
CA VAL A 89 -23.67 -13.42 4.28
C VAL A 89 -23.63 -12.04 3.62
N ASN A 90 -24.73 -11.64 2.99
CA ASN A 90 -24.98 -10.27 2.58
C ASN A 90 -26.44 -9.92 2.87
N GLU A 91 -26.72 -9.53 4.11
CA GLU A 91 -28.06 -9.14 4.57
C GLU A 91 -28.27 -7.62 4.42
N ASN A 92 -27.20 -6.85 4.64
CA ASN A 92 -27.29 -5.40 4.80
C ASN A 92 -26.61 -4.60 3.67
N ASN A 93 -26.02 -5.28 2.68
CA ASN A 93 -25.21 -4.66 1.63
C ASN A 93 -24.14 -3.70 2.18
N GLU A 94 -23.52 -4.10 3.29
CA GLU A 94 -22.55 -3.30 4.01
C GLU A 94 -21.22 -3.23 3.25
N HIS A 95 -20.56 -2.10 3.35
CA HIS A 95 -19.30 -1.79 2.66
C HIS A 95 -18.30 -1.10 3.58
N SER A 96 -18.70 -0.77 4.81
CA SER A 96 -17.83 -0.36 5.91
C SER A 96 -17.34 -1.58 6.67
N LEU A 97 -16.02 -1.76 6.73
CA LEU A 97 -15.38 -2.93 7.34
C LEU A 97 -15.76 -3.15 8.81
N GLY A 98 -15.92 -2.06 9.57
CA GLY A 98 -16.23 -2.15 11.00
C GLY A 98 -17.62 -2.74 11.28
N LYS A 99 -18.56 -2.61 10.34
CA LYS A 99 -19.91 -3.18 10.41
C LYS A 99 -20.00 -4.51 9.67
N ALA A 100 -19.29 -4.62 8.55
CA ALA A 100 -19.34 -5.81 7.70
C ALA A 100 -18.61 -7.00 8.33
N ILE A 101 -17.52 -6.76 9.06
CA ILE A 101 -16.70 -7.82 9.64
C ILE A 101 -16.72 -7.69 11.15
N THR A 102 -17.31 -8.68 11.81
CA THR A 102 -17.46 -8.73 13.27
C THR A 102 -17.04 -10.10 13.80
N PHE A 103 -16.56 -10.14 15.04
CA PHE A 103 -16.23 -11.37 15.73
C PHE A 103 -16.81 -11.34 17.13
N GLU A 104 -17.77 -12.22 17.40
CA GLU A 104 -18.52 -12.27 18.65
C GLU A 104 -18.78 -13.72 19.05
N GLU A 105 -18.55 -14.05 20.32
CA GLU A 105 -18.80 -15.38 20.90
C GLU A 105 -18.12 -16.56 20.17
N GLY A 106 -17.04 -16.29 19.44
CA GLY A 106 -16.31 -17.26 18.62
C GLY A 106 -16.82 -17.40 17.18
N VAL A 107 -17.73 -16.51 16.74
CA VAL A 107 -18.26 -16.48 15.38
C VAL A 107 -17.71 -15.29 14.64
N LEU A 108 -16.98 -15.53 13.55
CA LEU A 108 -16.52 -14.50 12.62
C LEU A 108 -17.58 -14.31 11.54
N LYS A 109 -18.31 -13.18 11.56
CA LYS A 109 -19.32 -12.84 10.55
C LYS A 109 -18.70 -11.88 9.53
N ILE A 110 -18.83 -12.23 8.24
CA ILE A 110 -18.57 -11.35 7.09
C ILE A 110 -19.92 -11.09 6.39
N ASP A 111 -20.57 -9.99 6.78
CA ASP A 111 -21.78 -9.44 6.17
C ASP A 111 -21.40 -8.28 5.24
N HIS A 112 -21.00 -8.59 4.01
CA HIS A 112 -20.45 -7.59 3.09
C HIS A 112 -21.10 -7.68 1.71
N SER A 113 -21.23 -6.54 1.04
CA SER A 113 -21.61 -6.47 -0.37
C SER A 113 -20.74 -7.39 -1.24
N PRO A 114 -21.31 -8.16 -2.19
CA PRO A 114 -20.58 -9.11 -3.05
C PRO A 114 -19.71 -8.47 -4.13
N VAL A 115 -19.75 -7.15 -4.29
CA VAL A 115 -19.11 -6.46 -5.43
C VAL A 115 -18.37 -5.18 -5.06
N ILE A 116 -18.79 -4.47 -4.02
CA ILE A 116 -18.19 -3.20 -3.63
C ILE A 116 -16.85 -3.44 -2.92
N ASN A 117 -15.85 -2.58 -3.20
CA ASN A 117 -14.53 -2.59 -2.57
C ASN A 117 -13.87 -3.98 -2.57
N ALA A 118 -14.00 -4.71 -3.68
CA ALA A 118 -13.47 -6.06 -3.82
C ALA A 118 -11.94 -6.08 -3.72
N ASP A 119 -11.26 -5.09 -4.27
CA ASP A 119 -9.79 -5.04 -4.29
C ASP A 119 -9.16 -4.65 -2.95
N ASN A 120 -9.96 -4.22 -1.95
CA ASN A 120 -9.53 -3.94 -0.58
C ASN A 120 -9.34 -5.24 0.23
N VAL A 121 -8.63 -6.22 -0.33
CA VAL A 121 -8.41 -7.54 0.29
C VAL A 121 -7.60 -7.38 1.58
N GLU A 122 -6.55 -6.56 1.53
CA GLU A 122 -5.65 -6.34 2.66
C GLU A 122 -6.36 -5.63 3.83
N ASP A 123 -7.18 -4.62 3.58
CA ASP A 123 -7.94 -3.95 4.62
C ASP A 123 -8.91 -4.92 5.33
N LYS A 124 -9.55 -5.81 4.58
CA LYS A 124 -10.43 -6.86 5.14
C LYS A 124 -9.63 -7.88 5.95
N ALA A 125 -8.46 -8.29 5.45
CA ALA A 125 -7.58 -9.23 6.15
C ALA A 125 -7.11 -8.63 7.49
N ASN A 126 -6.63 -7.39 7.47
CA ASN A 126 -6.19 -6.66 8.66
C ASN A 126 -7.32 -6.52 9.69
N ARG A 127 -8.56 -6.27 9.23
CA ARG A 127 -9.72 -6.23 10.13
C ARG A 127 -10.01 -7.58 10.79
N ILE A 128 -9.88 -8.68 10.04
CA ILE A 128 -10.06 -10.04 10.60
C ILE A 128 -8.95 -10.34 11.60
N ILE A 129 -7.69 -10.01 11.28
CA ILE A 129 -6.54 -10.17 12.19
C ILE A 129 -6.79 -9.41 13.49
N GLU A 130 -7.11 -8.12 13.40
CA GLU A 130 -7.38 -7.26 14.57
C GLU A 130 -8.48 -7.86 15.47
N LEU A 131 -9.57 -8.35 14.87
CA LEU A 131 -10.68 -8.94 15.62
C LEU A 131 -10.29 -10.21 16.35
N LEU A 132 -9.52 -11.07 15.68
CA LEU A 132 -9.10 -12.36 16.23
C LEU A 132 -8.02 -12.16 17.29
N GLU A 133 -6.98 -11.35 17.04
CA GLU A 133 -5.93 -11.07 18.04
C GLU A 133 -6.51 -10.48 19.33
N ASN A 134 -7.40 -9.49 19.23
CA ASN A 134 -7.95 -8.83 20.41
C ASN A 134 -8.89 -9.72 21.24
N LYS A 135 -9.64 -10.64 20.59
CA LYS A 135 -10.74 -11.37 21.24
C LYS A 135 -10.46 -12.85 21.46
N LEU A 136 -9.48 -13.45 20.79
CA LEU A 136 -9.09 -14.84 21.04
C LEU A 136 -8.45 -15.01 22.43
N GLU A 137 -7.74 -13.99 22.94
CA GLU A 137 -7.18 -14.02 24.31
C GLU A 137 -8.27 -14.05 25.41
N GLU A 138 -9.40 -13.39 25.18
CA GLU A 138 -10.55 -13.42 26.12
C GLU A 138 -11.19 -14.82 26.16
N PHE A 139 -11.17 -15.53 25.03
CA PHE A 139 -11.66 -16.90 24.90
C PHE A 139 -10.71 -17.95 25.51
N ALA A 140 -9.39 -17.76 25.38
CA ALA A 140 -8.40 -18.65 26.01
C ALA A 140 -8.49 -18.62 27.55
N LYS A 141 -8.83 -17.46 28.14
CA LYS A 141 -9.00 -17.28 29.59
C LYS A 141 -10.32 -17.86 30.13
N THR A 142 -11.36 -17.96 29.32
CA THR A 142 -12.66 -18.53 29.73
C THR A 142 -12.71 -20.05 29.62
N THR A 143 -11.93 -20.63 28.70
CA THR A 143 -11.87 -22.09 28.48
C THR A 143 -10.99 -22.81 29.52
N THR A 144 -10.06 -22.11 30.17
CA THR A 144 -9.17 -22.65 31.21
C THR A 144 -9.81 -22.79 32.60
N ASN A 145 -11.01 -22.24 32.83
CA ASN A 145 -11.69 -22.31 34.13
C ASN A 145 -12.58 -23.55 34.31
N ASN A 146 -12.61 -24.50 33.37
CA ASN A 146 -13.36 -25.75 33.53
C ASN A 146 -12.56 -26.95 33.01
N THR A 147 -11.64 -27.49 33.83
CA THR A 147 -11.28 -28.91 33.77
C THR A 147 -10.76 -29.37 35.15
N PRO A 148 -11.30 -30.46 35.75
CA PRO A 148 -10.73 -31.05 36.95
C PRO A 148 -9.51 -31.92 36.62
N ALA A 149 -8.55 -31.90 37.54
CA ALA A 149 -7.28 -32.61 37.52
C ALA A 149 -7.41 -34.14 37.29
N ALA A 150 -6.48 -34.72 36.52
CA ALA A 150 -5.63 -35.83 36.98
C ALA A 150 -4.63 -36.34 35.92
N ALA A 151 -3.39 -36.51 36.40
CA ALA A 151 -2.44 -37.61 36.15
C ALA A 151 -1.74 -37.76 34.78
N ALA A 152 -0.42 -37.54 34.84
CA ALA A 152 0.62 -38.21 34.02
C ALA A 152 0.65 -39.74 34.34
N PRO A 153 1.30 -40.65 33.55
CA PRO A 153 2.73 -40.55 33.24
C PRO A 153 3.27 -41.18 31.91
N THR A 154 4.58 -40.96 31.72
CA THR A 154 5.65 -41.84 31.15
C THR A 154 5.92 -41.98 29.64
N VAL A 155 7.12 -41.47 29.27
CA VAL A 155 8.19 -41.94 28.33
C VAL A 155 7.92 -43.13 27.40
N SER A 156 8.33 -43.00 26.12
CA SER A 156 9.36 -43.85 25.47
C SER A 156 9.67 -43.46 24.01
N GLU A 157 10.97 -43.32 23.74
CA GLU A 157 11.77 -43.74 22.57
C GLU A 157 11.52 -43.21 21.13
N THR A 158 12.61 -42.66 20.58
CA THR A 158 12.94 -42.40 19.17
C THR A 158 13.07 -43.72 18.38
N PRO A 159 12.94 -43.71 17.04
CA PRO A 159 14.17 -43.86 16.25
C PRO A 159 14.26 -43.06 14.94
N THR A 160 15.52 -42.86 14.57
CA THR A 160 16.20 -42.35 13.37
C THR A 160 15.66 -42.74 11.97
N THR A 161 15.64 -41.71 11.10
CA THR A 161 16.04 -41.53 9.66
C THR A 161 16.18 -42.75 8.72
N PRO A 162 15.93 -42.61 7.38
CA PRO A 162 16.98 -42.02 6.52
C PRO A 162 16.51 -41.13 5.35
N GLU A 163 17.32 -40.10 5.16
CA GLU A 163 17.64 -39.32 3.97
C GLU A 163 17.60 -40.12 2.65
N LYS A 164 17.00 -39.53 1.60
CA LYS A 164 17.27 -39.89 0.20
C LYS A 164 17.54 -38.63 -0.62
N THR A 165 18.82 -38.46 -0.93
CA THR A 165 19.35 -37.61 -2.00
C THR A 165 19.01 -38.20 -3.38
N LYS A 166 18.62 -37.38 -4.35
CA LYS A 166 18.96 -37.51 -5.80
C LYS A 166 18.67 -36.18 -6.54
N THR A 167 19.77 -35.45 -6.78
CA THR A 167 20.30 -34.66 -7.93
C THR A 167 19.45 -34.35 -9.19
N PRO A 168 19.88 -33.42 -10.07
CA PRO A 168 19.25 -32.13 -10.36
C PRO A 168 18.58 -32.06 -11.76
N GLN A 169 17.55 -31.24 -11.92
CA GLN A 169 17.02 -30.87 -13.24
C GLN A 169 17.15 -29.36 -13.46
N ASN A 170 17.94 -29.01 -14.46
CA ASN A 170 17.99 -27.69 -15.09
C ASN A 170 16.59 -27.24 -15.48
N GLN A 171 16.19 -26.03 -15.07
CA GLN A 171 15.24 -25.20 -15.79
C GLN A 171 15.39 -23.74 -15.34
N GLN A 172 16.01 -22.97 -16.25
CA GLN A 172 15.83 -21.54 -16.52
C GLN A 172 15.73 -20.58 -15.33
N GLU A 173 16.71 -19.66 -15.26
CA GLU A 173 16.60 -18.38 -14.57
C GLU A 173 15.30 -17.67 -14.99
N GLN A 174 14.25 -17.89 -14.22
CA GLN A 174 13.14 -16.95 -14.14
C GLN A 174 13.71 -15.72 -13.44
N ALA A 175 13.86 -14.64 -14.19
CA ALA A 175 14.03 -13.31 -13.62
C ALA A 175 12.98 -13.17 -12.51
N THR A 176 13.45 -12.90 -11.30
CA THR A 176 12.60 -12.67 -10.14
C THR A 176 11.51 -11.66 -10.57
N PRO A 177 10.21 -11.95 -10.39
CA PRO A 177 9.19 -10.96 -10.67
C PRO A 177 9.56 -9.71 -9.89
N LEU A 178 9.74 -8.58 -10.57
CA LEU A 178 9.92 -7.29 -9.91
C LEU A 178 8.80 -7.15 -8.87
N PRO A 179 9.08 -6.70 -7.65
CA PRO A 179 8.04 -6.48 -6.66
C PRO A 179 6.93 -5.62 -7.30
N ASN A 180 5.70 -6.10 -7.20
CA ASN A 180 4.55 -5.56 -7.91
C ASN A 180 4.06 -4.29 -7.19
N VAL A 181 4.82 -3.20 -7.32
CA VAL A 181 4.47 -1.89 -6.78
C VAL A 181 3.42 -1.26 -7.70
N SER A 182 2.41 -0.60 -7.12
CA SER A 182 1.38 0.17 -7.82
C SER A 182 1.75 1.65 -7.96
N MET A 183 1.06 2.37 -8.85
CA MET A 183 1.22 3.82 -9.01
C MET A 183 0.86 4.58 -7.71
N ALA A 184 -0.17 4.12 -6.98
CA ALA A 184 -0.56 4.70 -5.69
C ALA A 184 0.55 4.55 -4.64
N GLU A 185 1.15 3.36 -4.55
CA GLU A 185 2.29 3.13 -3.65
C GLU A 185 3.49 4.00 -4.03
N LEU A 186 3.84 4.13 -5.31
CA LEU A 186 4.92 5.05 -5.72
C LEU A 186 4.66 6.50 -5.32
N TYR A 187 3.41 6.94 -5.45
CA TYR A 187 3.01 8.27 -5.00
C TYR A 187 3.19 8.40 -3.49
N ASP A 188 2.68 7.45 -2.70
CA ASP A 188 2.74 7.48 -1.24
C ASP A 188 4.19 7.39 -0.72
N GLN A 189 5.04 6.58 -1.37
CA GLN A 189 6.49 6.51 -1.09
C GLN A 189 7.18 7.86 -1.30
N SER A 190 6.71 8.64 -2.28
CA SER A 190 7.32 9.89 -2.70
C SER A 190 6.75 11.12 -2.00
N PHE A 191 5.51 11.03 -1.51
CA PHE A 191 4.69 12.17 -1.08
C PHE A 191 5.38 13.07 -0.05
N ALA A 192 5.79 12.50 1.09
CA ALA A 192 6.35 13.29 2.19
C ALA A 192 7.68 13.95 1.82
N LEU A 193 8.51 13.29 1.00
CA LEU A 193 9.75 13.84 0.48
C LEU A 193 9.50 14.96 -0.54
N ALA A 194 8.55 14.76 -1.45
CA ALA A 194 8.16 15.77 -2.43
C ALA A 194 7.57 17.01 -1.75
N CYS A 195 6.74 16.86 -0.72
CA CYS A 195 6.21 18.00 0.05
C CYS A 195 7.33 18.80 0.72
N GLU A 196 8.29 18.15 1.37
CA GLU A 196 9.44 18.86 1.96
C GLU A 196 10.19 19.66 0.90
N LYS A 197 10.53 19.01 -0.21
CA LYS A 197 11.23 19.62 -1.34
C LYS A 197 10.49 20.84 -1.88
N GLN A 198 9.16 20.72 -1.97
CA GLN A 198 8.31 21.78 -2.46
C GLN A 198 8.19 22.96 -1.49
N GLU A 199 8.18 22.71 -0.18
CA GLU A 199 8.21 23.74 0.86
C GLU A 199 9.54 24.51 0.83
N ILE A 200 10.68 23.81 0.78
CA ILE A 200 12.01 24.42 0.69
C ILE A 200 12.11 25.31 -0.54
N PHE A 201 11.70 24.80 -1.70
CA PHE A 201 11.70 25.59 -2.94
C PHE A 201 10.74 26.78 -2.83
N GLY A 202 9.52 26.56 -2.34
CA GLY A 202 8.51 27.61 -2.18
C GLY A 202 8.95 28.74 -1.27
N GLU A 203 9.66 28.44 -0.18
CA GLU A 203 10.27 29.45 0.69
C GLU A 203 11.39 30.23 -0.03
N MET A 204 12.23 29.53 -0.80
CA MET A 204 13.35 30.13 -1.54
C MET A 204 12.89 31.14 -2.60
N VAL A 205 11.77 30.88 -3.26
CA VAL A 205 11.24 31.74 -4.34
C VAL A 205 10.06 32.62 -3.91
N LYS A 206 9.74 32.64 -2.61
CA LYS A 206 8.56 33.32 -2.08
C LYS A 206 8.55 34.81 -2.46
N GLY A 207 7.47 35.24 -3.12
CA GLY A 207 7.26 36.64 -3.51
C GLY A 207 8.04 37.07 -4.75
N LEU A 208 8.78 36.17 -5.40
CA LEU A 208 9.48 36.45 -6.66
C LEU A 208 8.59 36.13 -7.86
N ASN A 209 8.63 37.00 -8.87
CA ASN A 209 8.02 36.71 -10.16
C ASN A 209 8.85 35.66 -10.91
N TRP A 210 8.21 34.87 -11.76
CA TRP A 210 8.87 33.85 -12.56
C TRP A 210 8.82 34.14 -14.05
N SER A 211 9.83 33.69 -14.77
CA SER A 211 9.86 33.56 -16.23
C SER A 211 10.47 32.22 -16.60
N CYS A 212 10.10 31.66 -17.75
CA CYS A 212 10.64 30.38 -18.20
C CYS A 212 11.04 30.49 -19.67
N ASP A 213 12.31 30.22 -19.95
CA ASP A 213 12.80 30.00 -21.30
C ASP A 213 12.76 28.49 -21.60
N MET A 214 11.78 28.08 -22.40
CA MET A 214 11.59 26.68 -22.79
C MET A 214 12.59 26.21 -23.86
N LEU A 215 13.28 27.14 -24.55
CA LEU A 215 14.31 26.82 -25.53
C LEU A 215 15.65 26.55 -24.84
N GLU A 216 15.96 27.33 -23.80
CA GLU A 216 17.17 27.13 -22.98
C GLU A 216 16.96 26.22 -21.77
N GLY A 217 15.70 25.87 -21.46
CA GLY A 217 15.35 25.02 -20.32
C GLY A 217 15.68 25.70 -18.98
N LYS A 218 15.41 27.00 -18.89
CA LYS A 218 15.72 27.83 -17.72
C LYS A 218 14.45 28.40 -17.09
N LEU A 219 14.23 28.07 -15.83
CA LEU A 219 13.20 28.70 -14.99
C LEU A 219 13.88 29.74 -14.08
N THR A 220 13.48 30.99 -14.23
CA THR A 220 14.05 32.10 -13.48
C THR A 220 13.03 32.68 -12.51
N TYR A 221 13.44 32.90 -11.26
CA TYR A 221 12.69 33.65 -10.25
C TYR A 221 13.45 34.91 -9.83
N GLY A 222 12.80 36.08 -9.89
CA GLY A 222 13.46 37.35 -9.62
C GLY A 222 14.59 37.62 -10.62
N ASP A 223 15.69 38.20 -10.14
CA ASP A 223 16.80 38.62 -11.01
C ASP A 223 17.94 37.59 -11.10
N ASP A 224 18.06 36.67 -10.11
CA ASP A 224 19.26 35.86 -9.92
C ASP A 224 19.02 34.35 -9.79
N LYS A 225 17.79 33.88 -9.55
CA LYS A 225 17.51 32.45 -9.30
C LYS A 225 17.14 31.74 -10.58
N VAL A 226 18.16 31.24 -11.26
CA VAL A 226 18.03 30.51 -12.52
C VAL A 226 18.21 29.02 -12.26
N PHE A 227 17.22 28.23 -12.68
CA PHE A 227 17.22 26.79 -12.48
C PHE A 227 17.08 26.01 -13.79
N ASP A 228 17.79 24.89 -13.86
CA ASP A 228 17.62 23.91 -14.93
C ASP A 228 16.31 23.14 -14.74
N ILE A 229 15.55 23.01 -15.84
CA ILE A 229 14.29 22.26 -15.84
C ILE A 229 14.34 20.99 -16.68
N GLN A 230 13.44 20.08 -16.35
CA GLN A 230 13.07 18.95 -17.20
C GLN A 230 11.56 18.95 -17.35
N VAL A 231 11.06 18.78 -18.57
CA VAL A 231 9.62 18.78 -18.84
C VAL A 231 9.08 17.38 -18.59
N ILE A 232 8.06 17.26 -17.74
CA ILE A 232 7.37 15.99 -17.50
C ILE A 232 6.28 15.79 -18.56
N GLY A 233 5.39 16.77 -18.68
CA GLY A 233 4.23 16.70 -19.57
C GLY A 233 3.36 17.94 -19.47
N THR A 234 2.30 17.96 -20.26
CA THR A 234 1.38 19.10 -20.37
C THR A 234 -0.05 18.61 -20.18
N TYR A 235 -0.78 19.30 -19.32
CA TYR A 235 -2.22 19.14 -19.18
C TYR A 235 -2.96 20.24 -19.95
N SER A 236 -3.93 19.85 -20.75
CA SER A 236 -4.86 20.76 -21.44
C SER A 236 -6.22 20.73 -20.75
N GLU A 237 -6.61 21.87 -20.16
CA GLU A 237 -7.93 22.00 -19.52
C GLU A 237 -9.07 21.92 -20.55
N ASN A 238 -8.84 22.45 -21.75
CA ASN A 238 -9.82 22.45 -22.84
C ASN A 238 -10.04 21.06 -23.43
N GLU A 239 -8.95 20.31 -23.60
CA GLU A 239 -9.03 18.95 -24.18
C GLU A 239 -9.22 17.86 -23.12
N LYS A 240 -9.16 18.22 -21.83
CA LYS A 240 -9.21 17.26 -20.71
C LYS A 240 -8.24 16.11 -20.92
N SER A 241 -7.01 16.45 -21.23
CA SER A 241 -5.99 15.47 -21.58
C SER A 241 -4.61 15.82 -21.05
N TRP A 242 -3.85 14.76 -20.73
CA TRP A 242 -2.44 14.82 -20.39
C TRP A 242 -1.62 14.30 -21.56
N LEU A 243 -0.61 15.08 -21.99
CA LEU A 243 0.36 14.70 -23.01
C LEU A 243 1.75 14.63 -22.38
N TRP A 244 2.38 13.47 -22.44
CA TRP A 244 3.76 13.31 -21.96
C TRP A 244 4.74 14.07 -22.84
N ALA A 245 5.75 14.68 -22.22
CA ALA A 245 6.76 15.44 -22.96
C ALA A 245 7.58 14.56 -23.91
N TRP A 246 7.90 13.32 -23.52
CA TRP A 246 8.57 12.33 -24.39
C TRP A 246 7.78 11.99 -25.67
N ALA A 247 6.48 12.28 -25.70
CA ALA A 247 5.62 12.08 -26.86
C ALA A 247 5.32 13.38 -27.64
N ASN A 248 5.73 14.54 -27.11
CA ASN A 248 5.31 15.84 -27.63
C ASN A 248 6.25 16.37 -28.73
N ASN A 249 6.37 15.62 -29.82
CA ASN A 249 7.30 15.93 -30.92
C ASN A 249 6.97 17.24 -31.66
N GLN A 250 5.75 17.75 -31.52
CA GLN A 250 5.29 18.96 -32.22
C GLN A 250 5.67 20.26 -31.51
N SER A 251 5.97 20.18 -30.22
CA SER A 251 6.23 21.34 -29.37
C SER A 251 7.64 21.93 -29.49
N GLY A 252 8.55 21.23 -30.17
CA GLY A 252 9.94 21.66 -30.34
C GLY A 252 10.74 21.68 -29.03
N ILE A 253 10.30 20.97 -27.99
CA ILE A 253 11.05 20.82 -26.74
C ILE A 253 12.37 20.10 -27.05
N PRO A 254 13.53 20.73 -26.73
CA PRO A 254 14.82 20.06 -26.91
C PRO A 254 14.92 18.74 -26.14
N GLU A 255 15.52 17.72 -26.76
CA GLU A 255 15.68 16.39 -26.16
C GLU A 255 16.44 16.42 -24.82
N THR A 256 17.29 17.43 -24.62
CA THR A 256 18.05 17.68 -23.39
C THR A 256 17.19 18.08 -22.20
N PHE A 257 15.88 18.27 -22.37
CA PHE A 257 14.93 18.57 -21.30
C PHE A 257 13.86 17.48 -21.12
N LEU A 258 14.05 16.31 -21.73
CA LEU A 258 13.09 15.20 -21.70
C LEU A 258 13.50 14.08 -20.75
N GLN A 259 14.62 14.19 -20.04
CA GLN A 259 15.21 13.11 -19.25
C GLN A 259 14.23 12.63 -18.17
N SER A 260 13.56 13.56 -17.47
CA SER A 260 12.57 13.16 -16.45
C SER A 260 11.34 12.49 -17.07
N SER A 261 10.86 12.97 -18.23
CA SER A 261 9.75 12.33 -18.95
C SER A 261 10.11 10.93 -19.44
N LEU A 262 11.30 10.78 -20.04
CA LEU A 262 11.81 9.50 -20.54
C LEU A 262 12.00 8.50 -19.39
N ALA A 263 12.55 8.95 -18.26
CA ALA A 263 12.72 8.10 -17.08
C ALA A 263 11.37 7.64 -16.50
N MET A 264 10.33 8.49 -16.53
CA MET A 264 8.97 8.10 -16.17
C MET A 264 8.40 7.05 -17.13
N ARG A 265 8.63 7.16 -18.44
CA ARG A 265 8.25 6.14 -19.42
C ARG A 265 8.98 4.81 -19.17
N ASP A 266 10.26 4.86 -18.86
CA ASP A 266 11.08 3.67 -18.57
C ASP A 266 10.62 2.99 -17.27
N LEU A 267 10.25 3.78 -16.24
CA LEU A 267 9.59 3.30 -15.03
C LEU A 267 8.26 2.60 -15.37
N GLY A 268 7.44 3.24 -16.21
CA GLY A 268 6.20 2.66 -16.72
C GLY A 268 6.40 1.34 -17.45
N THR A 269 7.44 1.24 -18.27
CA THR A 269 7.76 0.02 -19.02
C THR A 269 8.21 -1.10 -18.07
N ARG A 270 9.02 -0.77 -17.05
CA ARG A 270 9.52 -1.73 -16.07
C ARG A 270 8.40 -2.33 -15.20
N HIS A 271 7.43 -1.51 -14.80
CA HIS A 271 6.33 -1.90 -13.91
C HIS A 271 4.98 -2.09 -14.64
N GLN A 272 4.97 -2.00 -15.97
CA GLN A 272 3.78 -2.13 -16.83
C GLN A 272 2.66 -1.12 -16.52
N PHE A 273 3.02 0.11 -16.11
CA PHE A 273 2.05 1.19 -15.89
C PHE A 273 1.68 1.86 -17.21
N GLN A 274 0.47 1.56 -17.70
CA GLN A 274 -0.05 2.16 -18.93
C GLN A 274 -0.12 3.69 -18.86
N ASP A 275 -0.39 4.26 -17.68
CA ASP A 275 -0.46 5.71 -17.48
C ASP A 275 0.86 6.42 -17.80
N LEU A 276 2.00 5.75 -17.62
CA LEU A 276 3.32 6.31 -17.89
C LEU A 276 3.83 6.02 -19.31
N THR A 277 3.29 4.99 -19.97
CA THR A 277 3.70 4.56 -21.31
C THR A 277 2.74 4.99 -22.42
N THR A 278 1.54 5.43 -22.09
CA THR A 278 0.55 5.92 -23.06
C THR A 278 0.86 7.38 -23.40
N PRO A 279 1.13 7.74 -24.67
CA PRO A 279 1.54 9.09 -25.06
C PRO A 279 0.61 10.21 -24.56
N LYS A 280 -0.70 10.01 -24.74
CA LYS A 280 -1.76 10.95 -24.38
C LYS A 280 -2.87 10.23 -23.63
N LEU A 281 -3.20 10.73 -22.44
CA LEU A 281 -4.27 10.22 -21.59
C LEU A 281 -5.46 11.18 -21.60
N GLN A 282 -6.68 10.64 -21.60
CA GLN A 282 -7.89 11.43 -21.37
C GLN A 282 -8.20 11.45 -19.88
N MET A 283 -8.26 12.63 -19.29
CA MET A 283 -8.31 12.87 -17.85
C MET A 283 -9.16 14.12 -17.58
N ASP A 284 -10.29 13.94 -16.86
CA ASP A 284 -11.19 15.06 -16.53
C ASP A 284 -10.58 16.09 -15.58
N THR A 285 -9.60 15.65 -14.79
CA THR A 285 -8.85 16.44 -13.81
C THR A 285 -7.36 16.43 -14.14
N ASP A 286 -6.67 17.49 -13.72
CA ASP A 286 -5.24 17.67 -13.95
C ASP A 286 -4.40 16.68 -13.12
N PRO A 287 -3.72 15.69 -13.75
CA PRO A 287 -2.92 14.72 -13.03
C PRO A 287 -1.47 15.16 -12.81
N GLY A 288 -1.07 16.34 -13.30
CA GLY A 288 0.34 16.69 -13.41
C GLY A 288 1.06 16.72 -12.06
N SER A 289 0.39 17.16 -10.98
CA SER A 289 0.97 17.11 -9.63
C SER A 289 1.19 15.66 -9.16
N TYR A 290 0.28 14.74 -9.48
CA TYR A 290 0.41 13.32 -9.14
C TYR A 290 1.65 12.69 -9.79
N PHE A 291 1.80 12.88 -11.10
CA PHE A 291 2.99 12.41 -11.81
C PHE A 291 4.27 13.10 -11.36
N SER A 292 4.21 14.39 -11.02
CA SER A 292 5.37 15.15 -10.57
C SER A 292 5.86 14.72 -9.18
N VAL A 293 4.95 14.39 -8.27
CA VAL A 293 5.32 13.83 -6.95
C VAL A 293 6.09 12.53 -7.11
N ILE A 294 5.60 11.62 -7.97
CA ILE A 294 6.28 10.36 -8.27
C ILE A 294 7.65 10.65 -8.91
N ALA A 295 7.71 11.53 -9.90
CA ALA A 295 8.96 11.90 -10.56
C ALA A 295 10.00 12.46 -9.56
N VAL A 296 9.61 13.36 -8.66
CA VAL A 296 10.50 13.95 -7.65
C VAL A 296 11.02 12.91 -6.65
N GLY A 297 10.19 11.96 -6.25
CA GLY A 297 10.60 10.88 -5.34
C GLY A 297 11.53 9.86 -6.00
N VAL A 298 11.21 9.44 -7.23
CA VAL A 298 11.94 8.38 -7.95
C VAL A 298 13.21 8.90 -8.61
N LEU A 299 13.16 10.08 -9.23
CA LEU A 299 14.26 10.63 -10.04
C LEU A 299 15.21 11.55 -9.24
N GLN A 300 14.89 11.78 -7.96
CA GLN A 300 15.65 12.63 -7.04
C GLN A 300 15.76 14.11 -7.47
N ASP A 301 14.92 14.59 -8.39
CA ASP A 301 14.85 16.02 -8.75
C ASP A 301 14.50 16.88 -7.52
N SER A 302 14.91 18.16 -7.50
CA SER A 302 14.83 19.01 -6.31
C SER A 302 13.44 19.53 -5.99
N CYS A 303 12.57 19.75 -6.99
CA CYS A 303 11.15 20.09 -6.82
C CYS A 303 10.40 19.96 -8.16
N TYR A 304 9.11 20.29 -8.19
CA TYR A 304 8.36 20.49 -9.44
C TYR A 304 7.61 21.83 -9.47
N VAL A 305 7.32 22.32 -10.68
CA VAL A 305 6.60 23.58 -10.88
C VAL A 305 5.55 23.43 -11.99
N PRO A 306 4.26 23.72 -11.71
CA PRO A 306 3.25 23.87 -12.75
C PRO A 306 3.34 25.26 -13.39
N LEU A 307 3.76 25.32 -14.65
CA LEU A 307 3.83 26.54 -15.44
C LEU A 307 2.55 26.70 -16.27
N THR A 308 1.74 27.72 -15.97
CA THR A 308 0.45 27.94 -16.64
C THR A 308 0.61 28.90 -17.82
N PHE A 309 0.22 28.44 -19.02
CA PHE A 309 0.27 29.22 -20.27
C PHE A 309 -1.05 29.10 -21.03
N LYS A 310 -1.85 30.18 -21.06
CA LYS A 310 -3.05 30.30 -21.93
C LYS A 310 -3.97 29.05 -21.94
N GLY A 311 -4.26 28.49 -20.77
CA GLY A 311 -5.15 27.30 -20.63
C GLY A 311 -4.44 25.94 -20.69
N LEU A 312 -3.12 25.92 -20.88
CA LEU A 312 -2.26 24.76 -20.71
C LEU A 312 -1.49 24.87 -19.39
N LYS A 313 -1.24 23.74 -18.74
CA LYS A 313 -0.30 23.64 -17.62
C LYS A 313 0.83 22.69 -17.98
N VAL A 314 2.04 23.23 -18.06
CA VAL A 314 3.26 22.47 -18.32
C VAL A 314 3.90 22.16 -16.98
N TYR A 315 4.08 20.89 -16.67
CA TYR A 315 4.74 20.46 -15.45
C TYR A 315 6.21 20.21 -15.72
N VAL A 316 7.05 20.86 -14.94
CA VAL A 316 8.50 20.73 -15.02
C VAL A 316 9.06 20.29 -13.67
N THR A 317 10.12 19.49 -13.67
CA THR A 317 10.97 19.34 -12.49
C THR A 317 12.12 20.33 -12.53
N VAL A 318 12.66 20.63 -11.36
CA VAL A 318 13.79 21.54 -11.18
C VAL A 318 14.94 20.80 -10.52
N ARG A 319 16.17 21.05 -10.96
CA ARG A 319 17.39 20.59 -10.29
C ARG A 319 18.15 21.77 -9.69
N SER A 320 18.40 21.72 -8.39
CA SER A 320 19.09 22.79 -7.67
C SER A 320 19.85 22.27 -6.46
N LYS A 321 21.18 22.36 -6.52
CA LYS A 321 22.05 22.07 -5.37
C LYS A 321 21.71 22.94 -4.16
N GLU A 322 21.23 24.17 -4.37
CA GLU A 322 20.83 25.05 -3.28
C GLU A 322 19.61 24.51 -2.55
N VAL A 323 18.60 24.02 -3.28
CA VAL A 323 17.42 23.38 -2.68
C VAL A 323 17.84 22.13 -1.92
N ASP A 324 18.64 21.28 -2.55
CA ASP A 324 19.09 20.02 -1.95
C ASP A 324 19.92 20.24 -0.68
N SER A 325 20.72 21.32 -0.63
CA SER A 325 21.52 21.68 0.55
C SER A 325 20.69 22.07 1.79
N LYS A 326 19.41 22.43 1.58
CA LYS A 326 18.47 22.81 2.65
C LYS A 326 17.58 21.64 3.10
N ALA A 327 17.85 20.42 2.62
CA ALA A 327 17.12 19.23 3.03
C ALA A 327 17.09 19.08 4.55
N ARG A 328 15.94 18.69 5.09
CA ARG A 328 15.74 18.47 6.53
C ARG A 328 16.44 17.18 6.93
N THR A 329 17.53 17.31 7.68
CA THR A 329 18.34 16.19 8.17
C THR A 329 18.26 16.05 9.69
N ALA A 330 18.08 17.15 10.42
CA ALA A 330 17.92 17.13 11.87
C ALA A 330 16.63 16.36 12.27
N PRO A 331 16.69 15.41 13.23
CA PRO A 331 15.54 14.60 13.60
C PRO A 331 14.31 15.42 14.01
N ALA A 332 14.52 16.53 14.72
CA ALA A 332 13.42 17.42 15.13
C ALA A 332 12.71 18.07 13.94
N LEU A 333 13.43 18.45 12.88
CA LEU A 333 12.84 19.02 11.67
C LEU A 333 12.07 17.97 10.87
N ILE A 334 12.58 16.73 10.81
CA ILE A 334 11.89 15.58 10.20
C ILE A 334 10.57 15.31 10.94
N CYS A 335 10.61 15.23 12.27
CA CYS A 335 9.41 15.03 13.10
C CYS A 335 8.39 16.16 12.92
N SER A 336 8.84 17.42 12.94
CA SER A 336 7.97 18.58 12.77
C SER A 336 7.33 18.61 11.39
N HIS A 337 8.10 18.35 10.33
CA HIS A 337 7.60 18.27 8.96
C HIS A 337 6.49 17.23 8.85
N PHE A 338 6.78 16.01 9.28
CA PHE A 338 5.84 14.90 9.14
C PHE A 338 4.57 15.11 9.99
N THR A 339 4.70 15.72 11.17
CA THR A 339 3.54 16.12 12.00
C THR A 339 2.64 17.11 11.26
N ASN A 340 3.23 18.13 10.62
CA ASN A 340 2.46 19.12 9.87
C ASN A 340 1.76 18.51 8.65
N LEU A 341 2.42 17.57 7.95
CA LEU A 341 1.80 16.84 6.86
C LEU A 341 0.60 16.02 7.34
N ALA A 342 0.78 15.21 8.39
CA ALA A 342 -0.27 14.36 8.95
C ALA A 342 -1.49 15.15 9.46
N ALA A 343 -1.30 16.42 9.84
CA ALA A 343 -2.39 17.32 10.23
C ALA A 343 -3.09 17.97 9.02
N SER A 344 -2.40 18.14 7.90
CA SER A 344 -2.85 18.96 6.76
C SER A 344 -3.40 18.14 5.60
N PHE A 345 -2.98 16.87 5.48
CA PHE A 345 -3.30 16.01 4.35
C PHE A 345 -3.88 14.66 4.80
N ARG A 346 -4.55 13.96 3.89
CA ARG A 346 -5.03 12.58 4.08
C ARG A 346 -4.20 11.66 3.19
N PHE A 347 -3.42 10.79 3.81
CA PHE A 347 -2.52 9.84 3.17
C PHE A 347 -2.19 8.70 4.15
N PRO A 348 -1.60 7.57 3.74
CA PRO A 348 -1.26 6.48 4.66
C PRO A 348 -0.02 6.83 5.52
N HIS A 349 -0.24 7.41 6.71
CA HIS A 349 0.85 8.00 7.52
C HIS A 349 1.98 7.01 7.82
N LYS A 350 1.69 5.79 8.26
CA LYS A 350 2.74 4.80 8.59
C LYS A 350 3.61 4.44 7.39
N TYR A 351 2.96 4.13 6.26
CA TYR A 351 3.64 3.75 5.02
C TYR A 351 4.51 4.90 4.49
N CYS A 352 3.97 6.12 4.46
CA CYS A 352 4.71 7.30 4.03
C CYS A 352 5.88 7.64 4.97
N LEU A 353 5.70 7.51 6.30
CA LEU A 353 6.78 7.78 7.25
C LEU A 353 7.96 6.81 7.04
N GLN A 354 7.67 5.52 6.86
CA GLN A 354 8.70 4.52 6.61
C GLN A 354 9.57 4.89 5.41
N HIS A 355 8.95 5.20 4.28
CA HIS A 355 9.68 5.53 3.05
C HIS A 355 10.40 6.87 3.14
N TYR A 356 9.78 7.87 3.78
CA TYR A 356 10.42 9.15 4.02
C TYR A 356 11.67 9.00 4.90
N LEU A 357 11.60 8.26 6.01
CA LEU A 357 12.75 8.02 6.89
C LEU A 357 13.85 7.22 6.18
N THR A 358 13.47 6.23 5.37
CA THR A 358 14.42 5.47 4.53
C THR A 358 15.13 6.39 3.55
N ALA A 359 14.40 7.30 2.88
CA ALA A 359 14.99 8.29 1.98
C ALA A 359 15.90 9.29 2.71
N LYS A 360 15.70 9.49 4.02
CA LYS A 360 16.57 10.29 4.90
C LYS A 360 17.77 9.50 5.45
N GLY A 361 17.96 8.26 5.02
CA GLY A 361 19.09 7.41 5.43
C GLY A 361 18.92 6.74 6.79
N TYR A 362 17.70 6.73 7.36
CA TYR A 362 17.44 5.96 8.57
C TYR A 362 17.22 4.49 8.23
N GLN A 363 17.74 3.60 9.08
CA GLN A 363 17.35 2.21 9.11
C GLN A 363 16.01 2.10 9.85
N VAL A 364 14.97 1.65 9.17
CA VAL A 364 13.61 1.60 9.68
C VAL A 364 13.24 0.19 10.08
N GLU A 365 12.77 0.02 11.31
CA GLU A 365 12.25 -1.21 11.88
C GLU A 365 10.76 -1.04 12.20
N ASN A 366 9.93 -1.98 11.73
CA ASN A 366 8.51 -2.03 12.06
C ASN A 366 8.32 -2.84 13.35
N CYS A 367 7.84 -2.18 14.41
CA CYS A 367 7.60 -2.78 15.72
C CYS A 367 6.08 -2.80 15.98
N GLY A 368 5.38 -3.76 15.39
CA GLY A 368 3.91 -3.81 15.40
C GLY A 368 3.31 -2.58 14.70
N ASN A 369 2.49 -1.80 15.41
CA ASN A 369 1.92 -0.56 14.86
C ASN A 369 2.92 0.58 14.77
N ASN A 370 4.04 0.51 15.47
CA ASN A 370 4.99 1.60 15.59
C ASN A 370 6.16 1.45 14.62
N ILE A 371 6.81 2.57 14.32
CA ILE A 371 8.06 2.61 13.56
C ILE A 371 9.17 3.07 14.49
N LEU A 372 10.26 2.29 14.53
CA LEU A 372 11.52 2.71 15.14
C LEU A 372 12.56 2.89 14.04
N ALA A 373 13.10 4.10 13.91
CA ALA A 373 14.09 4.41 12.90
C ALA A 373 15.38 4.92 13.54
N LYS A 374 16.54 4.45 13.06
CA LYS A 374 17.86 4.82 13.60
C LYS A 374 18.81 5.30 12.52
N ASN A 375 19.58 6.34 12.81
CA ASN A 375 20.68 6.81 11.97
C ASN A 375 21.83 7.29 12.87
N GLY A 376 22.87 6.47 13.01
CA GLY A 376 23.92 6.70 14.00
C GLY A 376 23.34 6.73 15.42
N GLU A 377 23.57 7.81 16.16
CA GLU A 377 23.01 8.01 17.49
C GLU A 377 21.56 8.51 17.47
N ASP A 378 21.08 9.03 16.34
CA ASP A 378 19.73 9.58 16.23
C ASP A 378 18.68 8.48 16.10
N GLN A 379 17.57 8.67 16.81
CA GLN A 379 16.44 7.76 16.81
C GLN A 379 15.15 8.55 16.59
N ILE A 380 14.24 8.02 15.77
CA ILE A 380 12.88 8.52 15.57
C ILE A 380 11.91 7.39 15.88
N LEU A 381 10.92 7.68 16.73
CA LEU A 381 9.82 6.78 17.07
C LEU A 381 8.51 7.39 16.55
N GLY A 382 7.87 6.69 15.62
CA GLY A 382 6.50 6.96 15.18
C GLY A 382 5.52 6.00 15.85
N ILE A 383 4.52 6.55 16.53
CA ILE A 383 3.43 5.81 17.18
C ILE A 383 2.15 6.03 16.38
N PHE A 384 1.47 4.95 16.05
CA PHE A 384 0.28 4.96 15.18
C PHE A 384 -0.91 4.28 15.84
N ASP A 385 -2.10 4.69 15.44
CA ASP A 385 -3.33 3.96 15.75
C ASP A 385 -3.42 2.68 14.90
N LEU A 386 -4.44 1.86 15.16
CA LEU A 386 -4.67 0.59 14.45
C LEU A 386 -4.99 0.79 12.96
N LYS A 387 -5.36 2.00 12.53
CA LYS A 387 -5.61 2.36 11.13
C LYS A 387 -4.36 2.94 10.45
N GLY A 388 -3.21 2.94 11.13
CA GLY A 388 -1.95 3.48 10.62
C GLY A 388 -1.88 5.01 10.61
N ASN A 389 -2.77 5.71 11.31
CA ASN A 389 -2.69 7.16 11.47
C ASN A 389 -1.72 7.52 12.59
N LEU A 390 -0.84 8.47 12.30
CA LEU A 390 0.09 9.03 13.28
C LEU A 390 -0.62 9.57 14.53
N MET A 391 -0.30 9.02 15.69
CA MET A 391 -0.71 9.53 17.00
C MET A 391 0.37 10.42 17.62
N LYS A 392 1.64 10.02 17.48
CA LYS A 392 2.79 10.74 18.02
C LYS A 392 4.02 10.42 17.20
N ILE A 393 4.88 11.43 17.00
CA ILE A 393 6.24 11.24 16.51
C ILE A 393 7.20 11.96 17.44
N SER A 394 8.33 11.33 17.75
CA SER A 394 9.34 11.90 18.64
C SER A 394 10.74 11.44 18.24
N ASN A 395 11.73 12.26 18.54
CA ASN A 395 13.13 11.92 18.35
C ASN A 395 13.89 11.83 19.68
N SER A 396 14.88 10.96 19.73
CA SER A 396 15.76 10.70 20.87
C SER A 396 17.18 10.39 20.40
N LYS A 397 18.11 10.24 21.36
CA LYS A 397 19.45 9.70 21.13
C LYS A 397 19.52 8.29 21.69
N THR A 398 20.23 7.38 21.03
CA THR A 398 20.49 6.04 21.54
C THR A 398 21.46 6.14 22.72
N ALA A 399 21.14 5.53 23.86
CA ALA A 399 22.05 5.47 24.99
C ALA A 399 23.27 4.60 24.62
N VAL A 400 24.46 5.19 24.59
CA VAL A 400 25.71 4.42 24.50
C VAL A 400 25.81 3.62 25.80
N GLN A 401 25.73 2.29 25.73
CA GLN A 401 26.16 1.44 26.84
C GLN A 401 27.67 1.66 27.01
N ALA A 402 28.03 2.39 28.07
CA ALA A 402 29.41 2.61 28.50
C ALA A 402 29.96 1.39 29.24
#